data_AF-A0A158RJV7-F1
#
_entry.id   AF-A0A158RJV7-F1
#
_cell.length_a   1.000
_cell.length_b   1.000
_cell.length_c   1.000
_cell.angle_alpha   90.00
_cell.angle_beta   90.00
_cell.angle_gamma   90.00
#
_symmetry.space_group_name_H-M   'P 1'
#
loop_
_entity.id
_entity.type
_entity.pdbx_description
1 polymer ?
#
loop_
_entity_poly.entity_id
_entity_poly.type
_entity_poly.pdbx_seq_one_letter_code
_entity_poly.pdbx_strand_id
1 'polypeptide(L)'
;MESRKLTILDRYFRAWALVIPVTSVLVVPGIQGTIPGYIFSFLLIFALLVCKLDSSKINTFKDMFVFTYIFIIMILISQLINGTINIPSLERVILVNKLDINTEIFRGSLFTQSLYLIPCIILFCFIKNYYSKDWDKYIFWGIGIYAIFGLYEFFYYIIFNEFGDFLTNRNFGEHETIRLGNQLMTIAGFTFQRINGLALEPSMFAFTVLPFWIYSIHTKRKRLSLILLCSLLLTASTTAFIGIILYYCYAILKSNQLRNFFIFTFGLLVILLFWDYVYAILDKTIFQKMFMKTESGIDRSNFFMEHLSYFQDSSFLTKLFGIGFGYVRSTDFFTTILVNNGIVGFCLFSLLFAYPLFTLKNSYKNMGIKMALVVIYTTMMVSIPEFSFLSTWLFLGIAYKEVFNQNKVYIESNIEKNKRNKMEELK
;
A
#
# COMPACT_ATOMS: atom_id res chain seq x y z
N MET A 1 -6.74 16.29 31.37
CA MET A 1 -6.68 15.00 30.64
C MET A 1 -7.58 14.03 31.37
N GLU A 2 -8.88 14.04 31.08
CA GLU A 2 -9.78 13.00 31.59
C GLU A 2 -9.31 11.64 31.07
N SER A 3 -9.19 10.66 31.96
CA SER A 3 -8.85 9.28 31.63
C SER A 3 -10.00 8.68 30.81
N ARG A 4 -9.94 8.89 29.49
CA ARG A 4 -10.89 8.32 28.54
C ARG A 4 -10.89 6.80 28.77
N LYS A 5 -11.95 6.26 29.36
CA LYS A 5 -12.10 4.82 29.58
C LYS A 5 -11.86 4.14 28.24
N LEU A 6 -10.86 3.26 28.23
CA LEU A 6 -10.47 2.47 27.06
C LEU A 6 -11.69 1.72 26.53
N THR A 7 -12.14 2.08 25.33
CA THR A 7 -13.26 1.39 24.71
C THR A 7 -12.83 -0.01 24.25
N ILE A 8 -13.77 -0.93 24.09
CA ILE A 8 -13.49 -2.27 23.54
C ILE A 8 -12.84 -2.15 22.16
N LEU A 9 -13.30 -1.19 21.34
CA LEU A 9 -12.75 -0.90 20.01
C LEU A 9 -11.30 -0.41 20.07
N ASP A 10 -10.93 0.38 21.08
CA ASP A 10 -9.52 0.79 21.25
C ASP A 10 -8.63 -0.42 21.52
N ARG A 11 -9.04 -1.33 22.41
CA ARG A 11 -8.26 -2.55 22.71
C ARG A 11 -8.16 -3.46 21.48
N TYR A 12 -9.27 -3.59 20.77
CA TYR A 12 -9.36 -4.34 19.52
C TYR A 12 -8.36 -3.82 18.48
N PHE A 13 -8.40 -2.51 18.20
CA PHE A 13 -7.52 -1.91 17.22
C PHE A 13 -6.04 -2.03 17.62
N ARG A 14 -5.72 -1.92 18.91
CA ARG A 14 -4.33 -2.09 19.39
C ARG A 14 -3.74 -3.44 19.02
N ALA A 15 -4.51 -4.51 19.15
CA ALA A 15 -4.08 -5.84 18.75
C ALA A 15 -3.98 -5.96 17.22
N TRP A 16 -5.00 -5.46 16.52
CA TRP A 16 -5.03 -5.49 15.05
C TRP A 16 -3.86 -4.71 14.42
N ALA A 17 -3.51 -3.55 14.96
CA ALA A 17 -2.42 -2.70 14.48
C ALA A 17 -1.06 -3.41 14.44
N LEU A 18 -0.85 -4.41 15.28
CA LEU A 18 0.39 -5.20 15.30
C LEU A 18 0.52 -6.11 14.07
N VAL A 19 -0.60 -6.53 13.49
CA VAL A 19 -0.64 -7.48 12.37
C VAL A 19 -1.04 -6.84 11.03
N ILE A 20 -1.40 -5.56 11.00
CA ILE A 20 -1.70 -4.82 9.76
C ILE A 20 -0.57 -4.92 8.71
N PRO A 21 0.72 -4.79 9.08
CA PRO A 21 1.81 -4.89 8.10
C PRO A 21 2.09 -6.32 7.60
N VAL A 22 1.56 -7.34 8.27
CA VAL A 22 1.85 -8.75 7.98
C VAL A 22 1.06 -9.17 6.73
N THR A 23 1.76 -9.64 5.70
CA THR A 23 1.15 -10.07 4.44
C THR A 23 1.46 -11.53 4.12
N SER A 24 2.45 -12.15 4.77
CA SER A 24 2.89 -13.52 4.48
C SER A 24 2.36 -14.62 5.40
N VAL A 25 1.95 -14.32 6.64
CA VAL A 25 1.52 -15.36 7.59
C VAL A 25 0.06 -15.75 7.33
N LEU A 26 -0.19 -17.04 7.13
CA LEU A 26 -1.54 -17.59 6.96
C LEU A 26 -1.94 -18.34 8.23
N VAL A 27 -3.15 -18.11 8.74
CA VAL A 27 -3.70 -18.93 9.84
C VAL A 27 -3.99 -20.35 9.34
N VAL A 28 -4.46 -20.48 8.09
CA VAL A 28 -4.63 -21.76 7.41
C VAL A 28 -3.75 -21.76 6.16
N PRO A 29 -2.63 -22.54 6.13
CA PRO A 29 -1.65 -22.55 5.05
C PRO A 29 -2.23 -22.70 3.63
N GLY A 30 -3.33 -23.42 3.47
CA GLY A 30 -3.99 -23.63 2.17
C GLY A 30 -4.95 -22.52 1.73
N ILE A 31 -5.24 -21.53 2.58
CA ILE A 31 -6.24 -20.48 2.30
C ILE A 31 -5.58 -19.11 2.40
N GLN A 32 -5.26 -18.52 1.24
CA GLN A 32 -4.54 -17.24 1.15
C GLN A 32 -5.25 -16.08 1.87
N GLY A 33 -6.58 -16.12 1.99
CA GLY A 33 -7.37 -15.10 2.67
C GLY A 33 -7.28 -15.11 4.20
N THR A 34 -6.56 -16.07 4.80
CA THR A 34 -6.49 -16.24 6.26
C THR A 34 -5.34 -15.47 6.91
N ILE A 35 -4.91 -14.36 6.30
CA ILE A 35 -3.93 -13.46 6.90
C ILE A 35 -4.53 -12.86 8.19
N PRO A 36 -3.79 -12.83 9.33
CA PRO A 36 -4.31 -12.32 10.59
C PRO A 36 -4.99 -10.95 10.47
N GLY A 37 -4.38 -10.02 9.72
CA GLY A 37 -4.96 -8.70 9.47
C GLY A 37 -6.34 -8.74 8.80
N TYR A 38 -6.60 -9.68 7.88
CA TYR A 38 -7.91 -9.85 7.24
C TYR A 38 -8.92 -10.45 8.21
N ILE A 39 -8.50 -11.42 9.03
CA ILE A 39 -9.37 -12.02 10.05
C ILE A 39 -9.83 -10.94 11.04
N PHE A 40 -8.92 -10.08 11.52
CA PHE A 40 -9.32 -8.90 12.32
C PHE A 40 -10.25 -7.96 11.54
N SER A 41 -10.03 -7.74 10.24
CA SER A 41 -10.97 -6.92 9.46
C SER A 41 -12.38 -7.49 9.46
N PHE A 42 -12.55 -8.80 9.27
CA PHE A 42 -13.87 -9.45 9.28
C PHE A 42 -14.49 -9.49 10.69
N LEU A 43 -13.69 -9.81 11.71
CA LEU A 43 -14.15 -9.84 13.11
C LEU A 43 -14.58 -8.46 13.61
N LEU A 44 -14.07 -7.38 13.00
CA LEU A 44 -14.48 -6.01 13.33
C LEU A 44 -15.98 -5.78 13.12
N ILE A 45 -16.61 -6.42 12.12
CA ILE A 45 -18.05 -6.27 11.88
C ILE A 45 -18.83 -6.71 13.12
N PHE A 46 -18.47 -7.87 13.68
CA PHE A 46 -19.08 -8.38 14.91
C PHE A 46 -18.76 -7.47 16.12
N ALA A 47 -17.51 -7.00 16.23
CA ALA A 47 -17.13 -6.06 17.30
C ALA A 47 -17.94 -4.76 17.25
N LEU A 48 -18.19 -4.22 16.05
CA LEU A 48 -19.03 -3.04 15.86
C LEU A 48 -20.48 -3.31 16.22
N LEU A 49 -21.04 -4.48 15.89
CA LEU A 49 -22.41 -4.84 16.23
C LEU A 49 -22.67 -4.83 17.74
N VAL A 50 -21.72 -5.35 18.54
CA VAL A 50 -21.82 -5.39 20.02
C VAL A 50 -21.64 -4.01 20.66
N CYS A 51 -20.93 -3.08 20.00
CA CYS A 51 -20.72 -1.74 20.53
C CYS A 51 -21.99 -0.87 20.48
N LYS A 52 -22.13 0.04 21.45
CA LYS A 52 -23.21 1.03 21.48
C LYS A 52 -23.29 1.80 20.17
N LEU A 53 -24.52 2.06 19.71
CA LEU A 53 -24.75 2.84 18.52
C LEU A 53 -24.29 4.29 18.73
N ASP A 54 -23.35 4.75 17.91
CA ASP A 54 -22.89 6.13 17.86
C ASP A 54 -22.83 6.62 16.40
N SER A 55 -22.64 7.93 16.21
CA SER A 55 -22.56 8.52 14.87
C SER A 55 -21.39 7.96 14.07
N SER A 56 -20.27 7.62 14.73
CA SER A 56 -19.11 6.99 14.10
C SER A 56 -19.45 5.61 13.52
N LYS A 57 -20.22 4.78 14.25
CA LYS A 57 -20.66 3.44 13.82
C LYS A 57 -21.57 3.54 12.61
N ILE A 58 -22.56 4.43 12.67
CA ILE A 58 -23.49 4.68 11.56
C ILE A 58 -22.72 5.13 10.32
N ASN A 59 -21.79 6.07 10.46
CA ASN A 59 -20.97 6.54 9.35
C ASN A 59 -20.07 5.43 8.78
N THR A 60 -19.48 4.58 9.62
CA THR A 60 -18.70 3.42 9.14
C THR A 60 -19.54 2.48 8.29
N PHE A 61 -20.74 2.09 8.75
CA PHE A 61 -21.63 1.23 7.96
C PHE A 61 -22.13 1.91 6.68
N LYS A 62 -22.44 3.21 6.75
CA LYS A 62 -22.83 4.00 5.57
C LYS A 62 -21.70 4.04 4.55
N ASP A 63 -20.47 4.33 4.97
CA ASP A 63 -19.29 4.36 4.09
C ASP A 63 -19.04 2.99 3.46
N MET A 64 -19.13 1.91 4.23
CA MET A 64 -19.02 0.54 3.72
C MET A 64 -20.11 0.23 2.69
N PHE A 65 -21.36 0.61 2.98
CA PHE A 65 -22.49 0.39 2.07
C PHE A 65 -22.29 1.14 0.75
N VAL A 66 -21.91 2.43 0.81
CA VAL A 66 -21.66 3.24 -0.40
C VAL A 66 -20.53 2.64 -1.24
N PHE A 67 -19.42 2.23 -0.61
CA PHE A 67 -18.31 1.62 -1.33
C PHE A 67 -18.74 0.31 -2.01
N THR A 68 -19.39 -0.59 -1.27
CA THR A 68 -19.89 -1.86 -1.79
C THR A 68 -20.92 -1.66 -2.91
N TYR A 69 -21.81 -0.68 -2.79
CA TYR A 69 -22.80 -0.36 -3.81
C TYR A 69 -22.14 0.09 -5.12
N ILE A 70 -21.19 1.04 -5.05
CA ILE A 70 -20.44 1.51 -6.23
C ILE A 70 -19.68 0.34 -6.86
N PHE A 71 -19.01 -0.48 -6.04
CA PHE A 71 -18.23 -1.62 -6.48
C PHE A 71 -19.09 -2.69 -7.19
N ILE A 72 -20.25 -3.05 -6.61
CA ILE A 72 -21.18 -4.01 -7.23
C ILE A 72 -21.71 -3.47 -8.55
N ILE A 73 -22.10 -2.20 -8.62
CA ILE A 73 -22.56 -1.59 -9.88
C ILE A 73 -21.48 -1.67 -10.96
N MET A 74 -20.24 -1.30 -10.61
CA MET A 74 -19.11 -1.38 -11.56
C MET A 74 -18.91 -2.80 -12.07
N ILE A 75 -18.97 -3.80 -11.19
CA ILE A 75 -18.89 -5.22 -11.58
C ILE A 75 -20.05 -5.58 -12.50
N LEU A 76 -21.30 -5.32 -12.10
CA LEU A 76 -22.47 -5.73 -12.89
C LEU A 76 -22.47 -5.11 -14.28
N ILE A 77 -22.07 -3.83 -14.41
CA ILE A 77 -21.92 -3.17 -15.72
C ILE A 77 -20.84 -3.87 -16.55
N SER A 78 -19.66 -4.12 -15.97
CA SER A 78 -18.58 -4.81 -16.66
C SER A 78 -18.97 -6.22 -17.12
N GLN A 79 -19.67 -7.00 -16.27
CA GLN A 79 -20.10 -8.35 -16.63
C GLN A 79 -21.23 -8.35 -17.67
N LEU A 80 -22.13 -7.35 -17.63
CA LEU A 80 -23.13 -7.16 -18.69
C LEU A 80 -22.47 -6.84 -20.03
N ILE A 81 -21.42 -6.02 -20.04
CA ILE A 81 -20.64 -5.70 -21.25
C ILE A 81 -20.01 -6.98 -21.82
N ASN A 82 -19.33 -7.79 -21.00
CA ASN A 82 -18.73 -9.04 -21.47
C ASN A 82 -19.77 -10.03 -22.01
N GLY A 83 -20.99 -10.02 -21.49
CA GLY A 83 -22.08 -10.87 -22.00
C GLY A 83 -22.74 -10.38 -23.28
N THR A 84 -22.47 -9.14 -23.69
CA THR A 84 -23.12 -8.51 -24.87
C THR A 84 -22.14 -8.15 -25.98
N ILE A 85 -20.86 -7.96 -25.66
CA ILE A 85 -19.81 -7.52 -26.58
C ILE A 85 -18.63 -8.48 -26.46
N ASN A 86 -18.17 -9.00 -27.59
CA ASN A 86 -16.97 -9.82 -27.64
C ASN A 86 -15.75 -9.02 -27.15
N ILE A 87 -15.08 -9.55 -26.13
CA ILE A 87 -13.81 -9.01 -25.64
C ILE A 87 -12.64 -9.63 -26.42
N PRO A 88 -11.48 -8.95 -26.49
CA PRO A 88 -10.29 -9.56 -27.08
C PRO A 88 -9.85 -10.80 -26.29
N SER A 89 -9.14 -11.72 -26.97
CA SER A 89 -8.61 -12.95 -26.37
C SER A 89 -7.73 -12.65 -25.14
N LEU A 90 -7.96 -13.41 -24.07
CA LEU A 90 -7.24 -13.29 -22.79
C LEU A 90 -5.84 -13.93 -22.81
N GLU A 91 -5.43 -14.57 -23.92
CA GLU A 91 -4.13 -15.26 -24.02
C GLU A 91 -2.92 -14.35 -23.85
N ARG A 92 -3.05 -13.08 -24.22
CA ARG A 92 -1.96 -12.09 -24.17
C ARG A 92 -1.86 -11.35 -22.83
N VAL A 93 -2.78 -11.57 -21.90
CA VAL A 93 -2.78 -10.88 -20.60
C VAL A 93 -2.44 -11.84 -19.48
N ILE A 94 -1.78 -11.34 -18.44
CA ILE A 94 -1.48 -12.16 -17.27
C ILE A 94 -2.72 -12.27 -16.42
N LEU A 95 -3.33 -13.44 -16.46
CA LEU A 95 -4.53 -13.75 -15.67
C LEU A 95 -4.16 -14.14 -14.24
N VAL A 96 -5.03 -13.76 -13.30
CA VAL A 96 -4.93 -14.18 -11.89
C VAL A 96 -4.99 -15.71 -11.78
N ASN A 97 -5.87 -16.34 -12.55
CA ASN A 97 -5.90 -17.80 -12.72
C ASN A 97 -5.47 -18.14 -14.15
N LYS A 98 -4.20 -18.52 -14.34
CA LYS A 98 -3.61 -18.79 -15.66
C LYS A 98 -4.29 -19.95 -16.42
N LEU A 99 -4.94 -20.87 -15.71
CA LEU A 99 -5.54 -22.07 -16.32
C LEU A 99 -6.91 -21.79 -16.96
N ASP A 100 -7.56 -20.69 -16.59
CA ASP A 100 -8.96 -20.43 -16.93
C ASP A 100 -9.11 -19.42 -18.09
N ILE A 101 -8.48 -19.67 -19.23
CA ILE A 101 -8.39 -18.67 -20.31
C ILE A 101 -9.76 -18.36 -20.94
N ASN A 102 -10.67 -19.33 -20.95
CA ASN A 102 -11.93 -19.27 -21.72
C ASN A 102 -13.10 -18.61 -20.97
N THR A 103 -13.00 -18.41 -19.64
CA THR A 103 -14.10 -17.82 -18.86
C THR A 103 -14.02 -16.29 -18.87
N GLU A 104 -14.97 -15.67 -19.57
CA GLU A 104 -15.07 -14.22 -19.74
C GLU A 104 -16.04 -13.55 -18.76
N ILE A 105 -17.02 -14.29 -18.24
CA ILE A 105 -18.08 -13.77 -17.36
C ILE A 105 -18.04 -14.50 -16.02
N PHE A 106 -18.17 -13.75 -14.92
CA PHE A 106 -18.17 -14.22 -13.54
C PHE A 106 -17.04 -15.21 -13.23
N ARG A 107 -15.83 -14.89 -13.70
CA ARG A 107 -14.64 -15.70 -13.47
C ARG A 107 -14.37 -15.89 -11.97
N GLY A 108 -13.88 -17.06 -11.57
CA GLY A 108 -13.61 -17.37 -10.16
C GLY A 108 -12.68 -16.36 -9.47
N SER A 109 -11.74 -15.77 -10.23
CA SER A 109 -10.83 -14.75 -9.73
C SER A 109 -11.53 -13.44 -9.34
N LEU A 110 -12.67 -13.11 -9.94
CA LEU A 110 -13.49 -11.97 -9.54
C LEU A 110 -13.88 -12.08 -8.08
N PHE A 111 -14.36 -13.24 -7.66
CA PHE A 111 -14.83 -13.47 -6.30
C PHE A 111 -13.67 -13.49 -5.31
N THR A 112 -12.56 -14.17 -5.63
CA THR A 112 -11.42 -14.25 -4.72
C THR A 112 -10.72 -12.91 -4.55
N GLN A 113 -10.52 -12.15 -5.63
CA GLN A 113 -9.93 -10.81 -5.56
C GLN A 113 -10.87 -9.83 -4.85
N SER A 114 -12.18 -9.91 -5.10
CA SER A 114 -13.18 -9.12 -4.35
C SER A 114 -13.12 -9.42 -2.86
N LEU A 115 -12.97 -10.69 -2.48
CA LEU A 115 -12.83 -11.10 -1.08
C LEU A 115 -11.58 -10.50 -0.41
N TYR A 116 -10.49 -10.30 -1.15
CA TYR A 116 -9.28 -9.61 -0.64
C TYR A 116 -9.44 -8.09 -0.53
N LEU A 117 -10.33 -7.49 -1.32
CA LEU A 117 -10.63 -6.06 -1.24
C LEU A 117 -11.54 -5.70 -0.05
N ILE A 118 -12.48 -6.58 0.32
CA ILE A 118 -13.41 -6.35 1.45
C ILE A 118 -12.70 -5.99 2.78
N PRO A 119 -11.71 -6.75 3.29
CA PRO A 119 -11.05 -6.42 4.56
C PRO A 119 -10.37 -5.05 4.52
N CYS A 120 -9.84 -4.67 3.35
CA CYS A 120 -9.24 -3.38 3.11
C CYS A 120 -10.24 -2.22 3.22
N ILE A 121 -11.40 -2.36 2.59
CA ILE A 121 -12.49 -1.36 2.68
C ILE A 121 -12.96 -1.23 4.12
N ILE A 122 -13.13 -2.35 4.84
CA ILE A 122 -13.53 -2.36 6.24
C ILE A 122 -12.53 -1.57 7.09
N LEU A 123 -11.23 -1.84 6.92
CA LEU A 123 -10.17 -1.10 7.62
C LEU A 123 -10.23 0.39 7.29
N PHE A 124 -10.32 0.77 6.03
CA PHE A 124 -10.40 2.17 5.62
C PHE A 124 -11.59 2.90 6.26
N CYS A 125 -12.80 2.34 6.15
CA CYS A 125 -14.01 2.92 6.73
C CYS A 125 -13.91 3.02 8.25
N PHE A 126 -13.33 2.02 8.91
CA PHE A 126 -13.12 2.05 10.36
C PHE A 126 -12.14 3.14 10.77
N ILE A 127 -10.97 3.22 10.14
CA ILE A 127 -9.94 4.21 10.48
C ILE A 127 -10.43 5.62 10.19
N LYS A 128 -11.10 5.84 9.05
CA LYS A 128 -11.71 7.13 8.69
C LYS A 128 -12.63 7.67 9.78
N ASN A 129 -13.35 6.81 10.49
CA ASN A 129 -14.34 7.21 11.49
C ASN A 129 -13.78 7.19 12.92
N TYR A 130 -12.96 6.19 13.28
CA TYR A 130 -12.53 5.95 14.66
C TYR A 130 -11.08 6.32 14.99
N TYR A 131 -10.22 6.59 14.01
CA TYR A 131 -8.80 6.82 14.27
C TYR A 131 -8.54 7.91 15.31
N SER A 132 -7.66 7.57 16.26
CA SER A 132 -7.13 8.45 17.29
C SER A 132 -5.61 8.50 17.22
N LYS A 133 -5.01 9.64 17.54
CA LYS A 133 -3.54 9.82 17.55
C LYS A 133 -2.85 8.88 18.54
N ASP A 134 -3.52 8.46 19.60
CA ASP A 134 -3.00 7.50 20.59
C ASP A 134 -2.73 6.12 19.98
N TRP A 135 -3.34 5.82 18.84
CA TRP A 135 -3.15 4.56 18.12
C TRP A 135 -1.83 4.52 17.36
N ASP A 136 -1.22 5.68 17.06
CA ASP A 136 0.06 5.76 16.32
C ASP A 136 1.13 4.89 16.96
N LYS A 137 1.20 4.83 18.31
CA LYS A 137 2.23 4.02 18.98
C LYS A 137 2.11 2.53 18.65
N TYR A 138 0.90 1.99 18.51
CA TYR A 138 0.67 0.58 18.20
C TYR A 138 0.87 0.28 16.72
N ILE A 139 0.46 1.21 15.85
CA ILE A 139 0.78 1.15 14.41
C ILE A 139 2.30 1.07 14.23
N PHE A 140 3.05 1.90 14.96
CA PHE A 140 4.51 1.88 14.91
C PHE A 140 5.15 0.66 15.58
N TRP A 141 4.49 0.05 16.59
CA TRP A 141 4.94 -1.24 17.12
C TRP A 141 4.76 -2.36 16.09
N GLY A 142 3.62 -2.39 15.38
CA GLY A 142 3.38 -3.37 14.32
C GLY A 142 4.44 -3.32 13.24
N ILE A 143 4.71 -2.13 12.67
CA ILE A 143 5.76 -2.00 11.64
C ILE A 143 7.17 -2.20 12.21
N GLY A 144 7.39 -1.89 13.49
CA GLY A 144 8.65 -2.15 14.17
C GLY A 144 8.95 -3.65 14.26
N ILE A 145 7.98 -4.45 14.73
CA ILE A 145 8.09 -5.92 14.78
C ILE A 145 8.32 -6.48 13.37
N TYR A 146 7.54 -5.99 12.40
CA TYR A 146 7.67 -6.38 10.99
C TYR A 146 9.07 -6.14 10.42
N ALA A 147 9.66 -4.96 10.68
CA ALA A 147 10.99 -4.61 10.21
C ALA A 147 12.12 -5.34 10.97
N ILE A 148 11.97 -5.54 12.28
CA ILE A 148 12.93 -6.29 13.10
C ILE A 148 12.98 -7.75 12.63
N PHE A 149 11.84 -8.35 12.31
CA PHE A 149 11.80 -9.71 11.78
C PHE A 149 12.55 -9.83 10.45
N GLY A 150 12.35 -8.90 9.52
CA GLY A 150 13.10 -8.88 8.26
C GLY A 150 14.62 -8.66 8.45
N LEU A 151 15.02 -7.86 9.45
CA LEU A 151 16.44 -7.73 9.82
C LEU A 151 16.99 -9.00 10.45
N TYR A 152 16.19 -9.68 11.27
CA TYR A 152 16.57 -10.97 11.84
C TYR A 152 16.88 -11.99 10.74
N GLU A 153 16.02 -12.16 9.74
CA GLU A 153 16.26 -13.07 8.62
C GLU A 153 17.56 -12.72 7.88
N PHE A 154 17.78 -11.44 7.62
CA PHE A 154 19.00 -10.95 6.97
C PHE A 154 20.27 -11.31 7.75
N PHE A 155 20.29 -11.05 9.06
CA PHE A 155 21.44 -11.39 9.89
C PHE A 155 21.61 -12.89 10.10
N TYR A 156 20.50 -13.63 10.20
CA TYR A 156 20.52 -15.09 10.29
C TYR A 156 21.21 -15.69 9.05
N TYR A 157 20.84 -15.24 7.85
CA TYR A 157 21.47 -15.68 6.62
C TYR A 157 22.97 -15.36 6.59
N ILE A 158 23.39 -14.17 7.03
CA ILE A 158 24.81 -13.80 7.06
C ILE A 158 25.63 -14.70 8.00
N ILE A 159 25.05 -15.12 9.13
CA ILE A 159 25.75 -15.91 10.14
C ILE A 159 25.77 -17.40 9.77
N PHE A 160 24.64 -17.94 9.31
CA PHE A 160 24.45 -19.38 9.12
C PHE A 160 24.47 -19.82 7.65
N ASN A 161 24.41 -18.89 6.69
CA ASN A 161 24.21 -19.14 5.26
C ASN A 161 22.95 -19.98 4.94
N GLU A 162 21.97 -19.95 5.84
CA GLU A 162 20.69 -20.64 5.72
C GLU A 162 19.53 -19.65 5.87
N PHE A 163 18.35 -20.00 5.35
CA PHE A 163 17.16 -19.17 5.46
C PHE A 163 16.56 -19.29 6.86
N GLY A 164 16.48 -18.16 7.58
CA GLY A 164 15.98 -18.10 8.95
C GLY A 164 14.47 -17.95 9.09
N ASP A 165 13.70 -18.08 8.00
CA ASP A 165 12.24 -17.94 8.06
C ASP A 165 11.61 -19.18 8.69
N PHE A 166 11.06 -19.01 9.89
CA PHE A 166 10.33 -20.04 10.63
C PHE A 166 8.85 -19.72 10.80
N LEU A 167 8.40 -18.54 10.36
CA LEU A 167 7.03 -18.06 10.59
C LEU A 167 6.16 -18.16 9.35
N THR A 168 6.72 -17.89 8.17
CA THR A 168 5.90 -17.94 6.96
C THR A 168 5.65 -19.39 6.57
N ASN A 169 4.37 -19.77 6.56
CA ASN A 169 3.93 -21.16 6.48
C ASN A 169 3.23 -21.43 5.14
N ARG A 170 3.92 -21.09 4.04
CA ARG A 170 3.34 -21.06 2.69
C ARG A 170 3.71 -22.30 1.87
N ASN A 171 2.79 -23.26 1.82
CA ASN A 171 2.71 -24.22 0.72
C ASN A 171 1.68 -23.69 -0.29
N PHE A 172 2.06 -22.81 -1.21
CA PHE A 172 1.24 -22.68 -2.41
C PHE A 172 1.58 -23.85 -3.33
N GLY A 173 0.66 -24.23 -4.21
CA GLY A 173 0.77 -25.42 -5.06
C GLY A 173 2.14 -25.65 -5.72
N GLU A 174 2.35 -26.91 -6.09
CA GLU A 174 3.51 -27.49 -6.78
C GLU A 174 4.79 -26.62 -6.82
N HIS A 175 5.58 -26.76 -5.75
CA HIS A 175 7.05 -26.66 -5.73
C HIS A 175 7.79 -25.30 -5.86
N GLU A 176 7.16 -24.16 -6.12
CA GLU A 176 7.93 -22.92 -6.40
C GLU A 176 7.96 -21.82 -5.31
N THR A 177 7.16 -21.92 -4.24
CA THR A 177 6.94 -20.74 -3.40
C THR A 177 7.96 -20.45 -2.32
N ILE A 178 8.74 -21.44 -1.92
CA ILE A 178 9.90 -21.24 -1.02
C ILE A 178 11.01 -20.44 -1.74
N ARG A 179 11.05 -20.49 -3.09
CA ARG A 179 12.05 -19.76 -3.89
C ARG A 179 11.72 -18.27 -4.09
N LEU A 180 10.45 -17.87 -3.99
CA LEU A 180 10.02 -16.48 -4.26
C LEU A 180 10.39 -15.51 -3.13
N GLY A 181 10.30 -15.93 -1.86
CA GLY A 181 10.65 -15.09 -0.70
C GLY A 181 12.16 -14.95 -0.49
N ASN A 182 12.90 -16.03 -0.73
CA ASN A 182 14.30 -16.15 -0.39
C ASN A 182 15.23 -15.72 -1.55
N GLN A 183 15.14 -14.44 -1.92
CA GLN A 183 15.91 -13.88 -3.04
C GLN A 183 17.33 -13.48 -2.61
N LEU A 184 18.34 -14.16 -3.16
CA LEU A 184 19.74 -13.83 -2.95
C LEU A 184 20.23 -12.72 -3.89
N MET A 185 21.19 -11.95 -3.42
CA MET A 185 21.88 -10.94 -4.22
C MET A 185 23.38 -11.00 -3.95
N THR A 186 24.16 -11.11 -5.02
CA THR A 186 25.63 -11.05 -4.95
C THR A 186 26.12 -9.67 -5.37
N ILE A 187 26.87 -8.97 -4.53
CA ILE A 187 27.50 -7.68 -4.82
C ILE A 187 28.98 -7.78 -4.48
N ALA A 188 29.86 -7.49 -5.44
CA ALA A 188 31.32 -7.53 -5.25
C ALA A 188 31.83 -8.84 -4.59
N GLY A 189 31.25 -9.98 -4.97
CA GLY A 189 31.60 -11.30 -4.42
C GLY A 189 30.92 -11.68 -3.10
N PHE A 190 30.19 -10.76 -2.47
CA PHE A 190 29.42 -11.03 -1.26
C PHE A 190 27.96 -11.35 -1.59
N THR A 191 27.50 -12.56 -1.26
CA THR A 191 26.12 -13.00 -1.45
C THR A 191 25.34 -12.86 -0.15
N PHE A 192 24.19 -12.19 -0.21
CA PHE A 192 23.30 -12.02 0.94
C PHE A 192 21.84 -12.20 0.53
N GLN A 193 20.99 -12.59 1.48
CA GLN A 193 19.55 -12.59 1.32
C GLN A 193 19.00 -11.16 1.37
N ARG A 194 18.20 -10.76 0.38
CA ARG A 194 17.49 -9.48 0.41
C ARG A 194 16.37 -9.53 1.44
N ILE A 195 16.13 -8.42 2.16
CA ILE A 195 15.04 -8.39 3.14
C ILE A 195 13.67 -8.52 2.44
N ASN A 196 12.96 -9.58 2.80
CA ASN A 196 11.55 -9.85 2.46
C ASN A 196 10.66 -9.90 3.72
N GLY A 197 11.17 -10.34 4.87
CA GLY A 197 10.45 -10.31 6.15
C GLY A 197 9.10 -11.02 6.08
N LEU A 198 8.09 -10.45 6.74
CA LEU A 198 6.72 -10.98 6.67
C LEU A 198 5.95 -10.55 5.39
N ALA A 199 6.67 -10.36 4.29
CA ALA A 199 6.11 -10.21 2.93
C ALA A 199 6.65 -11.28 1.99
N LEU A 200 5.94 -11.43 0.87
CA LEU A 200 6.27 -12.39 -0.17
C LEU A 200 7.57 -12.10 -0.91
N GLU A 201 7.85 -10.82 -1.15
CA GLU A 201 8.96 -10.37 -1.97
C GLU A 201 9.55 -9.09 -1.37
N PRO A 202 10.84 -8.81 -1.61
CA PRO A 202 11.47 -7.57 -1.13
C PRO A 202 10.78 -6.29 -1.63
N SER A 203 10.16 -6.31 -2.80
CA SER A 203 9.36 -5.21 -3.36
C SER A 203 8.11 -4.94 -2.52
N MET A 204 7.38 -5.98 -2.13
CA MET A 204 6.18 -5.92 -1.30
C MET A 204 6.50 -5.49 0.14
N PHE A 205 7.63 -5.96 0.69
CA PHE A 205 8.15 -5.48 1.96
C PHE A 205 8.41 -3.97 1.90
N ALA A 206 9.15 -3.52 0.88
CA ALA A 206 9.45 -2.11 0.70
C ALA A 206 8.18 -1.26 0.57
N PHE A 207 7.21 -1.72 -0.22
CA PHE A 207 5.92 -1.05 -0.37
C PHE A 207 5.17 -0.87 0.94
N THR A 208 5.18 -1.89 1.78
CA THR A 208 4.55 -1.84 3.10
C THR A 208 5.27 -0.85 4.01
N VAL A 209 6.61 -0.87 4.05
CA VAL A 209 7.44 -0.09 4.98
C VAL A 209 7.55 1.38 4.60
N LEU A 210 7.62 1.72 3.31
CA LEU A 210 7.82 3.07 2.80
C LEU A 210 6.90 4.15 3.43
N PRO A 211 5.56 3.99 3.45
CA PRO A 211 4.70 5.01 4.02
C PRO A 211 4.88 5.16 5.53
N PHE A 212 5.20 4.08 6.26
CA PHE A 212 5.53 4.16 7.69
C PHE A 212 6.87 4.84 7.93
N TRP A 213 7.88 4.61 7.10
CA TRP A 213 9.16 5.30 7.18
C TRP A 213 8.96 6.82 7.03
N ILE A 214 8.26 7.26 5.98
CA ILE A 214 7.92 8.68 5.77
C ILE A 214 7.15 9.23 6.98
N TYR A 215 6.10 8.53 7.40
CA TYR A 215 5.27 8.97 8.52
C TYR A 215 6.03 9.02 9.86
N SER A 216 7.00 8.12 10.08
CA SER A 216 7.86 8.13 11.28
C SER A 216 8.73 9.39 11.38
N ILE A 217 9.20 9.93 10.24
CA ILE A 217 9.95 11.20 10.19
C ILE A 217 9.04 12.35 10.63
N HIS A 218 7.81 12.37 10.10
CA HIS A 218 6.83 13.42 10.35
C HIS A 218 6.12 13.31 11.71
N THR A 219 6.29 12.18 12.41
CA THR A 219 5.87 11.99 13.81
C THR A 219 7.05 12.01 14.79
N LYS A 220 8.24 12.42 14.35
CA LYS A 220 9.46 12.61 15.16
C LYS A 220 9.99 11.32 15.83
N ARG A 221 9.73 10.15 15.24
CA ARG A 221 10.21 8.85 15.74
C ARG A 221 11.54 8.45 15.11
N LYS A 222 12.59 9.24 15.39
CA LYS A 222 13.91 9.15 14.72
C LYS A 222 14.53 7.74 14.73
N ARG A 223 14.53 7.05 15.88
CA ARG A 223 15.13 5.71 16.02
C ARG A 223 14.44 4.69 15.12
N LEU A 224 13.11 4.66 15.14
CA LEU A 224 12.34 3.77 14.29
C LEU A 224 12.50 4.13 12.81
N SER A 225 12.51 5.43 12.48
CA SER A 225 12.77 5.89 11.11
C SER A 225 14.09 5.38 10.56
N LEU A 226 15.16 5.39 11.38
CA LEU A 226 16.46 4.85 10.98
C LEU A 226 16.38 3.34 10.73
N ILE A 227 15.74 2.58 11.62
CA ILE A 227 15.55 1.13 11.45
C ILE A 227 14.81 0.84 10.14
N LEU A 228 13.69 1.53 9.89
CA LEU A 228 12.90 1.34 8.67
C LEU A 228 13.70 1.73 7.41
N LEU A 229 14.50 2.80 7.47
CA LEU A 229 15.37 3.19 6.35
C LEU A 229 16.43 2.13 6.06
N CYS A 230 17.11 1.61 7.09
CA CYS A 230 18.07 0.52 6.93
C CYS A 230 17.41 -0.72 6.32
N SER A 231 16.24 -1.11 6.83
CA SER A 231 15.48 -2.23 6.26
C SER A 231 15.12 -1.99 4.80
N LEU A 232 14.69 -0.77 4.43
CA LEU A 232 14.36 -0.42 3.04
C LEU A 232 15.58 -0.53 2.11
N LEU A 233 16.74 -0.04 2.53
CA LEU A 233 17.97 -0.12 1.71
C LEU A 233 18.41 -1.57 1.50
N LEU A 234 18.31 -2.41 2.54
CA LEU A 234 18.67 -3.83 2.50
C LEU A 234 17.68 -4.70 1.69
N THR A 235 16.50 -4.16 1.32
CA THR A 235 15.62 -4.85 0.35
C THR A 235 16.20 -4.86 -1.07
N ALA A 236 17.14 -3.95 -1.38
CA ALA A 236 17.68 -3.72 -2.73
C ALA A 236 16.59 -3.70 -3.82
N SER A 237 15.43 -3.13 -3.51
CA SER A 237 14.26 -3.10 -4.40
C SER A 237 14.13 -1.76 -5.11
N THR A 238 13.78 -1.77 -6.40
CA THR A 238 13.47 -0.54 -7.16
C THR A 238 12.32 0.23 -6.53
N THR A 239 11.34 -0.46 -5.95
CA THR A 239 10.23 0.15 -5.19
C THR A 239 10.75 1.01 -4.03
N ALA A 240 11.70 0.49 -3.26
CA ALA A 240 12.29 1.21 -2.13
C ALA A 240 13.00 2.48 -2.61
N PHE A 241 13.84 2.35 -3.64
CA PHE A 241 14.58 3.48 -4.20
C PHE A 241 13.67 4.55 -4.79
N ILE A 242 12.65 4.18 -5.57
CA ILE A 242 11.66 5.12 -6.12
C ILE A 242 10.98 5.89 -4.98
N GLY A 243 10.48 5.20 -3.95
CA GLY A 243 9.80 5.84 -2.83
C GLY A 243 10.71 6.78 -2.03
N ILE A 244 11.97 6.37 -1.79
CA ILE A 244 12.99 7.18 -1.10
C ILE A 244 13.32 8.43 -1.93
N ILE A 245 13.58 8.28 -3.23
CA ILE A 245 13.90 9.38 -4.14
C ILE A 245 12.75 10.38 -4.19
N LEU A 246 11.50 9.92 -4.38
CA LEU A 246 10.32 10.79 -4.39
C LEU A 246 10.20 11.61 -3.10
N TYR A 247 10.42 10.99 -1.94
CA TYR A 247 10.41 11.70 -0.66
C TYR A 247 11.52 12.74 -0.55
N TYR A 248 12.76 12.39 -0.91
CA TYR A 248 13.89 13.31 -0.83
C TYR A 248 13.81 14.44 -1.85
N CYS A 249 13.34 14.20 -3.08
CA CYS A 249 13.07 15.26 -4.05
C CYS A 249 12.12 16.30 -3.46
N TYR A 250 11.02 15.85 -2.85
CA TYR A 250 10.11 16.74 -2.14
C TYR A 250 10.78 17.48 -0.98
N ALA A 251 11.53 16.76 -0.14
CA ALA A 251 12.20 17.35 1.02
C ALA A 251 13.20 18.44 0.61
N ILE A 252 13.98 18.21 -0.46
CA ILE A 252 14.94 19.16 -1.03
C ILE A 252 14.23 20.41 -1.55
N LEU A 253 13.11 20.26 -2.27
CA LEU A 253 12.33 21.38 -2.80
C LEU A 253 11.75 22.30 -1.70
N LYS A 254 11.66 21.82 -0.45
CA LYS A 254 11.11 22.56 0.69
C LYS A 254 12.13 23.02 1.72
N SER A 255 13.35 22.50 1.69
CA SER A 255 14.39 22.88 2.64
C SER A 255 15.21 24.07 2.17
N ASN A 256 15.98 24.63 3.10
CA ASN A 256 16.93 25.68 2.80
C ASN A 256 17.98 25.17 1.78
N GLN A 257 18.12 25.89 0.67
CA GLN A 257 19.00 25.57 -0.45
C GLN A 257 20.45 25.33 0.02
N LEU A 258 20.92 26.10 1.01
CA LEU A 258 22.30 26.02 1.50
C LEU A 258 22.59 24.69 2.24
N ARG A 259 21.65 24.21 3.06
CA ARG A 259 21.77 22.90 3.73
C ARG A 259 21.77 21.75 2.73
N ASN A 260 20.92 21.84 1.71
CA ASN A 260 20.84 20.83 0.67
C ASN A 260 22.12 20.78 -0.16
N PHE A 261 22.71 21.93 -0.46
CA PHE A 261 24.00 22.02 -1.13
C PHE A 261 25.08 21.24 -0.36
N PHE A 262 25.18 21.43 0.97
CA PHE A 262 26.15 20.67 1.77
C PHE A 262 25.86 19.16 1.80
N ILE A 263 24.60 18.76 2.00
CA ILE A 263 24.23 17.33 1.99
C ILE A 263 24.55 16.70 0.63
N PHE A 264 24.22 17.39 -0.47
CA PHE A 264 24.47 16.92 -1.82
C PHE A 264 25.96 16.82 -2.11
N THR A 265 26.73 17.87 -1.79
CA THR A 265 28.19 17.89 -2.01
C THR A 265 28.88 16.80 -1.20
N PHE A 266 28.49 16.60 0.06
CA PHE A 266 29.02 15.53 0.90
C PHE A 266 28.63 14.14 0.37
N GLY A 267 27.36 13.96 -0.04
CA GLY A 267 26.89 12.72 -0.64
C GLY A 267 27.63 12.37 -1.94
N LEU A 268 27.85 13.38 -2.81
CA LEU A 268 28.63 13.24 -4.03
C LEU A 268 30.07 12.82 -3.73
N LEU A 269 30.71 13.44 -2.73
CA LEU A 269 32.06 13.12 -2.32
C LEU A 269 32.17 11.67 -1.80
N VAL A 270 31.20 11.22 -0.99
CA VAL A 270 31.12 9.81 -0.55
C VAL A 270 30.92 8.87 -1.74
N ILE A 271 30.05 9.21 -2.69
CA ILE A 271 29.84 8.42 -3.92
C ILE A 271 31.13 8.31 -4.73
N LEU A 272 31.88 9.40 -4.88
CA LEU A 272 33.14 9.42 -5.62
C LEU A 272 34.23 8.60 -4.90
N LEU A 273 34.31 8.66 -3.57
CA LEU A 273 35.27 7.87 -2.79
C LEU A 273 35.02 6.36 -2.86
N PHE A 274 33.76 5.93 -3.01
CA PHE A 274 33.36 4.53 -3.05
C PHE A 274 32.78 4.13 -4.41
N TRP A 275 33.25 4.76 -5.49
CA TRP A 275 32.62 4.67 -6.81
C TRP A 275 32.48 3.23 -7.31
N ASP A 276 33.48 2.37 -7.16
CA ASP A 276 33.41 1.00 -7.68
C ASP A 276 32.28 0.18 -7.03
N TYR A 277 32.12 0.31 -5.71
CA TYR A 277 31.04 -0.35 -4.97
C TYR A 277 29.69 0.28 -5.28
N VAL A 278 29.62 1.62 -5.35
CA VAL A 278 28.40 2.33 -5.68
C VAL A 278 27.96 2.00 -7.11
N TYR A 279 28.88 1.96 -8.07
CA TYR A 279 28.63 1.58 -9.45
C TYR A 279 28.16 0.13 -9.54
N ALA A 280 28.79 -0.82 -8.84
CA ALA A 280 28.32 -2.21 -8.81
C ALA A 280 26.88 -2.34 -8.27
N ILE A 281 26.55 -1.56 -7.22
CA ILE A 281 25.18 -1.49 -6.68
C ILE A 281 24.24 -0.87 -7.70
N LEU A 282 24.57 0.32 -8.24
CA LEU A 282 23.74 1.06 -9.19
C LEU A 282 23.52 0.27 -10.48
N ASP A 283 24.55 -0.41 -10.99
CA ASP A 283 24.47 -1.24 -12.17
C ASP A 283 23.48 -2.38 -11.94
N LYS A 284 23.67 -3.17 -10.88
CA LYS A 284 22.84 -4.35 -10.61
C LYS A 284 21.41 -4.01 -10.17
N THR A 285 21.21 -2.88 -9.47
CA THR A 285 19.90 -2.51 -8.92
C THR A 285 19.09 -1.55 -9.79
N ILE A 286 19.76 -0.70 -10.58
CA ILE A 286 19.14 0.37 -11.36
C ILE A 286 19.44 0.21 -12.84
N PHE A 287 20.70 0.28 -13.29
CA PHE A 287 21.02 0.34 -14.72
C PHE A 287 20.63 -0.94 -15.47
N GLN A 288 20.99 -2.12 -14.97
CA GLN A 288 20.62 -3.38 -15.62
C GLN A 288 19.10 -3.56 -15.70
N LYS A 289 18.34 -3.06 -14.72
CA LYS A 289 16.87 -3.09 -14.75
C LYS A 289 16.29 -2.06 -15.72
N MET A 290 16.85 -0.85 -15.77
CA MET A 290 16.43 0.21 -16.70
C MET A 290 16.74 -0.13 -18.17
N PHE A 291 17.90 -0.74 -18.44
CA PHE A 291 18.31 -1.14 -19.78
C PHE A 291 17.76 -2.50 -20.21
N MET A 292 16.78 -3.05 -19.47
CA MET A 292 16.15 -4.35 -19.76
C MET A 292 17.17 -5.48 -19.95
N LYS A 293 18.26 -5.47 -19.16
CA LYS A 293 19.31 -6.51 -19.20
C LYS A 293 19.07 -7.63 -18.19
N THR A 294 18.05 -7.48 -17.34
CA THR A 294 17.60 -8.52 -16.41
C THR A 294 16.31 -9.16 -16.93
N GLU A 295 16.19 -10.49 -16.88
CA GLU A 295 14.97 -11.23 -17.26
C GLU A 295 13.71 -10.60 -16.63
N SER A 296 13.72 -10.37 -15.33
CA SER A 296 12.59 -9.73 -14.62
C SER A 296 12.22 -8.31 -15.09
N GLY A 297 13.15 -7.59 -15.73
CA GLY A 297 12.90 -6.25 -16.27
C GLY A 297 12.25 -6.30 -17.65
N ILE A 298 12.71 -7.24 -18.48
CA ILE A 298 12.13 -7.52 -19.81
C ILE A 298 10.68 -7.98 -19.64
N ASP A 299 10.44 -8.95 -18.77
CA ASP A 299 9.10 -9.50 -18.53
C ASP A 299 8.11 -8.41 -18.09
N ARG A 300 8.52 -7.55 -17.14
CA ARG A 300 7.70 -6.42 -16.67
C ARG A 300 7.31 -5.47 -17.80
N SER A 301 8.25 -5.13 -18.67
CA SER A 301 8.00 -4.24 -19.81
C SER A 301 7.08 -4.90 -20.84
N ASN A 302 7.29 -6.18 -21.13
CA ASN A 302 6.45 -6.93 -22.06
C ASN A 302 5.01 -7.02 -21.54
N PHE A 303 4.84 -7.39 -20.28
CA PHE A 303 3.53 -7.46 -19.64
C PHE A 303 2.80 -6.10 -19.64
N PHE A 304 3.51 -5.02 -19.34
CA PHE A 304 2.95 -3.67 -19.43
C PHE A 304 2.43 -3.38 -20.85
N MET A 305 3.24 -3.66 -21.88
CA MET A 305 2.88 -3.38 -23.27
C MET A 305 1.74 -4.28 -23.76
N GLU A 306 1.74 -5.56 -23.40
CA GLU A 306 0.69 -6.51 -23.75
C GLU A 306 -0.67 -6.11 -23.13
N HIS A 307 -0.67 -5.70 -21.85
CA HIS A 307 -1.91 -5.29 -21.18
C HIS A 307 -2.40 -3.95 -21.72
N LEU A 308 -1.49 -3.03 -22.05
CA LEU A 308 -1.84 -1.77 -22.70
C LEU A 308 -2.39 -2.00 -24.11
N SER A 309 -1.79 -2.90 -24.91
CA SER A 309 -2.30 -3.31 -26.22
C SER A 309 -3.69 -3.92 -26.09
N TYR A 310 -3.88 -4.85 -25.14
CA TYR A 310 -5.19 -5.44 -24.86
C TYR A 310 -6.24 -4.36 -24.56
N PHE A 311 -5.90 -3.39 -23.71
CA PHE A 311 -6.77 -2.27 -23.38
C PHE A 311 -7.07 -1.39 -24.62
N GLN A 312 -6.08 -1.15 -25.48
CA GLN A 312 -6.24 -0.37 -26.70
C GLN A 312 -7.09 -1.07 -27.77
N ASP A 313 -7.00 -2.40 -27.86
CA ASP A 313 -7.76 -3.22 -28.82
C ASP A 313 -9.20 -3.46 -28.34
N SER A 314 -9.50 -3.20 -27.07
CA SER A 314 -10.81 -3.39 -26.47
C SER A 314 -11.87 -2.42 -27.01
N SER A 315 -13.15 -2.83 -26.95
CA SER A 315 -14.29 -1.99 -27.31
C SER A 315 -14.36 -0.72 -26.46
N PHE A 316 -15.07 0.31 -26.93
CA PHE A 316 -15.24 1.56 -26.18
C PHE A 316 -15.85 1.34 -24.79
N LEU A 317 -16.88 0.49 -24.68
CA LEU A 317 -17.54 0.21 -23.40
C LEU A 317 -16.62 -0.59 -22.46
N THR A 318 -15.87 -1.56 -22.99
CA THR A 318 -14.84 -2.29 -22.25
C THR A 318 -13.73 -1.36 -21.75
N LYS A 319 -13.29 -0.37 -22.55
CA LYS A 319 -12.31 0.63 -22.11
C LYS A 319 -12.83 1.50 -20.96
N LEU A 320 -14.12 1.80 -20.93
CA LEU A 320 -14.72 2.62 -19.88
C LEU A 320 -14.85 1.87 -18.55
N PHE A 321 -15.35 0.62 -18.58
CA PHE A 321 -15.73 -0.13 -17.37
C PHE A 321 -14.84 -1.34 -17.05
N GLY A 322 -13.94 -1.72 -17.96
CA GLY A 322 -13.06 -2.87 -17.84
C GLY A 322 -13.77 -4.20 -18.09
N ILE A 323 -12.99 -5.28 -18.09
CA ILE A 323 -13.46 -6.66 -18.28
C ILE A 323 -13.88 -7.36 -16.98
N GLY A 324 -13.61 -6.77 -15.83
CA GLY A 324 -14.02 -7.31 -14.54
C GLY A 324 -12.92 -7.21 -13.50
N PHE A 325 -13.31 -6.92 -12.26
CA PHE A 325 -12.36 -6.78 -11.16
C PHE A 325 -11.60 -8.08 -10.93
N GLY A 326 -10.26 -8.01 -10.89
CA GLY A 326 -9.43 -9.15 -10.51
C GLY A 326 -9.31 -10.26 -11.56
N TYR A 327 -9.49 -9.95 -12.84
CA TYR A 327 -9.25 -10.89 -13.94
C TYR A 327 -7.76 -10.97 -14.26
N VAL A 328 -7.16 -9.81 -14.44
CA VAL A 328 -5.77 -9.61 -14.86
C VAL A 328 -4.94 -9.10 -13.68
N ARG A 329 -3.66 -9.49 -13.63
CA ARG A 329 -2.66 -9.02 -12.67
C ARG A 329 -1.32 -8.82 -13.39
N SER A 330 -1.08 -7.58 -13.83
CA SER A 330 0.25 -7.16 -14.32
C SER A 330 1.23 -7.01 -13.16
N THR A 331 2.46 -6.60 -13.47
CA THR A 331 3.46 -6.18 -12.48
C THR A 331 3.28 -4.74 -12.01
N ASP A 332 2.41 -3.97 -12.67
CA ASP A 332 2.05 -2.60 -12.31
C ASP A 332 0.53 -2.49 -12.09
N PHE A 333 0.11 -1.60 -11.18
CA PHE A 333 -1.31 -1.41 -10.92
C PHE A 333 -2.02 -0.59 -12.00
N PHE A 334 -1.30 0.19 -12.80
CA PHE A 334 -1.86 1.10 -13.80
C PHE A 334 -2.58 0.35 -14.92
N THR A 335 -1.88 -0.55 -15.61
CA THR A 335 -2.47 -1.41 -16.65
C THR A 335 -3.46 -2.40 -16.04
N THR A 336 -3.15 -2.93 -14.85
CA THR A 336 -4.04 -3.84 -14.11
C THR A 336 -5.42 -3.23 -13.87
N ILE A 337 -5.49 -2.00 -13.34
CA ILE A 337 -6.78 -1.34 -13.06
C ILE A 337 -7.47 -0.88 -14.34
N LEU A 338 -6.73 -0.46 -15.37
CA LEU A 338 -7.31 -0.08 -16.67
C LEU A 338 -7.99 -1.27 -17.34
N VAL A 339 -7.34 -2.44 -17.38
CA VAL A 339 -7.94 -3.64 -17.97
C VAL A 339 -9.11 -4.14 -17.11
N ASN A 340 -8.93 -4.25 -15.79
CA ASN A 340 -9.95 -4.82 -14.91
C ASN A 340 -11.18 -3.91 -14.72
N ASN A 341 -10.99 -2.60 -14.58
CA ASN A 341 -12.05 -1.66 -14.17
C ASN A 341 -12.23 -0.45 -15.09
N GLY A 342 -11.46 -0.40 -16.18
CA GLY A 342 -11.54 0.67 -17.17
C GLY A 342 -11.12 2.04 -16.65
N ILE A 343 -11.35 3.04 -17.49
CA ILE A 343 -11.06 4.45 -17.17
C ILE A 343 -11.87 4.92 -15.96
N VAL A 344 -13.13 4.50 -15.83
CA VAL A 344 -13.99 4.91 -14.71
C VAL A 344 -13.44 4.39 -13.39
N GLY A 345 -13.07 3.11 -13.32
CA GLY A 345 -12.46 2.53 -12.13
C GLY A 345 -11.12 3.17 -11.78
N PHE A 346 -10.27 3.39 -12.79
CA PHE A 346 -9.01 4.13 -12.63
C PHE A 346 -9.25 5.52 -12.02
N CYS A 347 -10.16 6.30 -12.61
CA CYS A 347 -10.48 7.64 -12.11
C CYS A 347 -11.01 7.61 -10.67
N LEU A 348 -11.93 6.70 -10.32
CA LEU A 348 -12.45 6.58 -8.96
C LEU A 348 -11.34 6.24 -7.96
N PHE A 349 -10.44 5.31 -8.30
CA PHE A 349 -9.30 4.96 -7.47
C PHE A 349 -8.32 6.13 -7.32
N SER A 350 -7.97 6.82 -8.41
CA SER A 350 -7.10 7.99 -8.36
C SER A 350 -7.70 9.12 -7.54
N LEU A 351 -9.03 9.34 -7.62
CA LEU A 351 -9.74 10.35 -6.83
C LEU A 351 -9.69 10.05 -5.33
N LEU A 352 -9.72 8.77 -4.93
CA LEU A 352 -9.57 8.34 -3.53
C LEU A 352 -8.24 8.82 -2.93
N PHE A 353 -7.16 8.82 -3.72
CA PHE A 353 -5.86 9.35 -3.29
C PHE A 353 -5.77 10.87 -3.46
N ALA A 354 -6.29 11.42 -4.55
CA ALA A 354 -6.20 12.84 -4.88
C ALA A 354 -6.91 13.71 -3.83
N TYR A 355 -8.11 13.33 -3.40
CA TYR A 355 -8.92 14.12 -2.47
C TYR A 355 -8.17 14.56 -1.20
N PRO A 356 -7.58 13.65 -0.38
CA PRO A 356 -6.82 14.06 0.80
C PRO A 356 -5.53 14.83 0.46
N LEU A 357 -4.89 14.57 -0.68
CA LEU A 357 -3.68 15.27 -1.09
C LEU A 357 -3.92 16.78 -1.29
N PHE A 358 -5.03 17.13 -1.94
CA PHE A 358 -5.40 18.52 -2.19
C PHE A 358 -6.09 19.19 -0.99
N THR A 359 -6.81 18.41 -0.16
CA THR A 359 -7.63 18.97 0.92
C THR A 359 -6.89 19.16 2.24
N LEU A 360 -5.91 18.29 2.57
CA LEU A 360 -5.19 18.39 3.83
C LEU A 360 -4.40 19.70 3.94
N LYS A 361 -4.53 20.42 5.07
CA LYS A 361 -3.71 21.62 5.36
C LYS A 361 -2.22 21.27 5.53
N ASN A 362 -1.33 22.20 5.20
CA ASN A 362 0.13 22.01 5.24
C ASN A 362 0.72 22.09 6.66
N SER A 363 0.34 21.16 7.55
CA SER A 363 1.05 20.94 8.81
C SER A 363 2.18 19.93 8.64
N TYR A 364 3.18 19.91 9.53
CA TYR A 364 4.30 18.97 9.44
C TYR A 364 3.83 17.51 9.44
N LYS A 365 2.83 17.14 10.26
CA LYS A 365 2.24 15.80 10.28
C LYS A 365 1.50 15.49 8.98
N ASN A 366 0.62 16.40 8.55
CA ASN A 366 -0.20 16.21 7.34
C ASN A 366 0.68 16.09 6.10
N MET A 367 1.81 16.78 6.07
CA MET A 367 2.76 16.63 4.97
C MET A 367 3.33 15.22 4.89
N GLY A 368 3.63 14.60 6.02
CA GLY A 368 4.03 13.19 6.07
C GLY A 368 2.94 12.25 5.54
N ILE A 369 1.68 12.51 5.88
CA ILE A 369 0.53 11.75 5.36
C ILE A 369 0.42 11.93 3.83
N LYS A 370 0.50 13.17 3.34
CA LYS A 370 0.49 13.44 1.89
C LYS A 370 1.60 12.70 1.16
N MET A 371 2.82 12.78 1.66
CA MET A 371 3.96 12.10 1.04
C MET A 371 3.86 10.58 1.10
N ALA A 372 3.32 10.03 2.20
CA ALA A 372 3.02 8.60 2.29
C ALA A 372 2.02 8.19 1.20
N LEU A 373 0.94 8.95 1.00
CA LEU A 373 -0.05 8.67 -0.05
C LEU A 373 0.52 8.80 -1.47
N VAL A 374 1.34 9.83 -1.73
CA VAL A 374 2.01 10.00 -3.04
C VAL A 374 2.92 8.81 -3.34
N VAL A 375 3.72 8.38 -2.36
CA VAL A 375 4.63 7.25 -2.54
C VAL A 375 3.85 5.94 -2.72
N ILE A 376 2.82 5.69 -1.91
CA ILE A 376 1.94 4.52 -2.11
C ILE A 376 1.36 4.52 -3.52
N TYR A 377 0.69 5.60 -3.93
CA TYR A 377 0.05 5.68 -5.24
C TYR A 377 1.05 5.47 -6.38
N THR A 378 2.18 6.17 -6.34
CA THR A 378 3.19 6.10 -7.41
C THR A 378 3.81 4.71 -7.49
N THR A 379 4.16 4.11 -6.35
CA THR A 379 4.76 2.77 -6.31
C THR A 379 3.77 1.69 -6.73
N MET A 380 2.47 1.83 -6.41
CA MET A 380 1.44 0.94 -6.94
C MET A 380 1.36 1.04 -8.46
N MET A 381 1.20 2.25 -8.98
CA MET A 381 1.00 2.49 -10.42
C MET A 381 2.19 2.05 -11.27
N VAL A 382 3.40 2.04 -10.71
CA VAL A 382 4.63 1.75 -11.48
C VAL A 382 5.16 0.34 -11.23
N SER A 383 4.93 -0.27 -10.07
CA SER A 383 5.74 -1.44 -9.66
C SER A 383 5.04 -2.53 -8.89
N ILE A 384 3.86 -2.27 -8.30
CA ILE A 384 3.22 -3.24 -7.40
C ILE A 384 1.70 -3.22 -7.60
N PRO A 385 1.10 -4.27 -8.15
CA PRO A 385 -0.34 -4.35 -8.44
C PRO A 385 -1.18 -4.70 -7.19
N GLU A 386 -0.66 -4.49 -5.97
CA GLU A 386 -1.25 -5.00 -4.73
C GLU A 386 -2.18 -3.99 -4.07
N PHE A 387 -3.45 -4.02 -4.46
CA PHE A 387 -4.51 -3.26 -3.80
C PHE A 387 -4.91 -3.83 -2.44
N SER A 388 -4.53 -5.07 -2.13
CA SER A 388 -5.00 -5.81 -0.95
C SER A 388 -4.20 -5.53 0.32
N PHE A 389 -3.19 -4.67 0.25
CA PHE A 389 -2.32 -4.39 1.40
C PHE A 389 -3.00 -3.42 2.37
N LEU A 390 -3.25 -3.89 3.59
CA LEU A 390 -3.93 -3.11 4.64
C LEU A 390 -3.20 -1.79 4.98
N SER A 391 -1.88 -1.72 4.81
CA SER A 391 -1.10 -0.49 5.02
C SER A 391 -1.58 0.67 4.13
N THR A 392 -1.89 0.41 2.86
CA THR A 392 -2.46 1.39 1.92
C THR A 392 -3.74 2.01 2.47
N TRP A 393 -4.66 1.14 2.89
CA TRP A 393 -5.98 1.54 3.38
C TRP A 393 -5.95 2.17 4.76
N LEU A 394 -4.99 1.80 5.61
CA LEU A 394 -4.69 2.47 6.87
C LEU A 394 -4.32 3.94 6.62
N PHE A 395 -3.36 4.22 5.73
CA PHE A 395 -2.91 5.59 5.46
C PHE A 395 -4.00 6.43 4.78
N LEU A 396 -4.77 5.85 3.86
CA LEU A 396 -5.97 6.51 3.31
C LEU A 396 -6.97 6.85 4.42
N GLY A 397 -7.28 5.91 5.31
CA GLY A 397 -8.21 6.14 6.42
C GLY A 397 -7.75 7.25 7.35
N ILE A 398 -6.46 7.27 7.72
CA ILE A 398 -5.86 8.33 8.54
C ILE A 398 -5.98 9.68 7.84
N ALA A 399 -5.71 9.74 6.54
CA ALA A 399 -5.79 10.96 5.76
C ALA A 399 -7.22 11.53 5.72
N TYR A 400 -8.22 10.69 5.46
CA TYR A 400 -9.62 11.11 5.47
C TYR A 400 -10.09 11.55 6.86
N LYS A 401 -9.64 10.87 7.93
CA LYS A 401 -9.93 11.28 9.30
C LYS A 401 -9.36 12.68 9.60
N GLU A 402 -8.12 12.94 9.19
CA GLU A 402 -7.48 14.24 9.41
C GLU A 402 -8.15 15.36 8.60
N VAL A 403 -8.63 15.08 7.37
CA VAL A 403 -9.47 16.02 6.61
C VAL A 403 -10.77 16.34 7.37
N PHE A 404 -11.48 15.31 7.84
CA PHE A 404 -12.72 15.50 8.59
C PHE A 404 -12.51 16.31 9.87
N ASN A 405 -11.46 16.00 10.64
CA ASN A 405 -11.13 16.74 11.86
C ASN A 405 -10.84 18.22 11.57
N GLN A 406 -10.13 18.53 10.48
CA GLN A 406 -9.83 19.91 10.08
C GLN A 406 -11.11 20.70 9.73
N ASN A 407 -12.05 20.08 9.03
CA ASN A 407 -13.33 20.70 8.68
C ASN A 407 -14.20 20.95 9.91
N LYS A 408 -14.22 19.98 10.85
CA LYS A 408 -14.94 20.14 12.12
C LYS A 408 -14.44 21.33 12.94
N VAL A 409 -13.12 21.43 13.13
CA VAL A 409 -12.50 22.56 13.85
C VAL A 409 -12.82 23.90 13.18
N TYR A 410 -12.82 23.95 11.84
CA TYR A 410 -13.17 25.16 11.10
C TYR A 410 -14.64 25.58 11.35
N ILE A 411 -15.58 24.64 11.26
CA ILE A 411 -17.01 24.91 11.51
C ILE A 411 -17.23 25.41 12.95
N GLU A 412 -16.63 24.73 13.94
CA GLU A 412 -16.73 25.12 15.36
C GLU A 412 -16.19 26.54 15.58
N SER A 413 -15.04 26.88 14.99
CA SER A 413 -14.45 28.23 15.09
C SER A 413 -15.34 29.32 14.47
N ASN A 414 -16.02 29.02 13.36
CA ASN A 414 -16.94 29.97 12.73
C ASN A 414 -18.22 30.17 13.54
N ILE A 415 -18.73 29.11 14.16
CA ILE A 415 -19.90 29.20 15.06
C ILE A 415 -19.56 30.06 16.28
N GLU A 416 -18.39 29.86 16.89
CA GLU A 416 -17.94 30.69 18.01
C GLU A 416 -17.76 32.16 17.62
N LYS A 417 -17.16 32.43 16.45
CA LYS A 417 -17.02 33.79 15.93
C LYS A 417 -18.38 34.47 15.72
N ASN A 418 -19.33 33.77 15.11
CA ASN A 418 -20.69 34.29 14.89
C ASN A 418 -21.43 34.55 16.21
N LYS A 419 -21.24 33.72 17.24
CA LYS A 419 -21.79 33.96 18.58
C LYS A 419 -21.21 35.21 19.24
N ARG A 420 -19.89 35.44 19.10
CA ARG A 420 -19.22 36.63 19.64
C ARG A 420 -19.72 37.91 18.98
N ASN A 421 -19.78 37.93 17.64
CA ASN A 421 -20.28 39.08 16.89
C ASN A 421 -21.71 39.44 17.30
N LYS A 422 -22.60 38.44 17.46
CA LYS A 422 -23.98 38.69 17.94
C LYS A 422 -24.04 39.24 19.38
N MET A 423 -23.12 38.83 20.26
CA MET A 423 -23.05 39.38 21.62
C MET A 423 -22.49 40.81 21.65
N GLU A 424 -21.65 41.17 20.69
CA GLU A 424 -21.15 42.54 20.52
C GLU A 424 -22.23 43.46 19.92
N GLU A 425 -23.06 42.97 18.99
CA GLU A 425 -24.21 43.73 18.44
C GLU A 425 -25.32 44.01 19.47
N LEU A 426 -25.39 43.21 20.56
CA LEU A 426 -26.39 43.36 21.63
C LEU A 426 -25.92 44.29 22.77
N LYS A 427 -24.67 44.74 22.74
CA LYS A 427 -24.09 45.69 23.70
C LYS A 427 -24.07 47.09 23.10
#